data_AF-A0AB36R0S4-F1
#
_entry.id   AF-A0AB36R0S4-F1
#
_cell.length_a   1.000
_cell.length_b   1.000
_cell.length_c   1.000
_cell.angle_alpha   90.00
_cell.angle_beta   90.00
_cell.angle_gamma   90.00
#
_symmetry.space_group_name_H-M   'P 1'
#
loop_
_entity.id
_entity.type
_entity.pdbx_description
1 polymer ?
#
loop_
_entity_poly.entity_id
_entity_poly.type
_entity_poly.pdbx_seq_one_letter_code
_entity_poly.pdbx_strand_id
1 'polypeptide(L)' 'MSELINTTIANPSPMDRMASSSKDYMAALEEYVSAKGLKPVWYSLADDADFNFGFVCRLEPA' A
#
# COMPACT_ATOMS: atom_id res chain seq x y z
N MET A 1 -33.90 -21.29 -10.27
CA MET A 1 -32.72 -21.22 -9.38
C MET A 1 -31.49 -21.58 -10.18
N SER A 2 -30.39 -20.87 -9.91
CA SER A 2 -29.06 -21.04 -10.47
C SER A 2 -28.82 -20.42 -11.86
N GLU A 3 -28.61 -19.10 -11.85
CA GLU A 3 -27.74 -18.47 -12.85
C GLU A 3 -26.37 -18.23 -12.23
N LEU A 4 -25.36 -18.47 -13.05
CA LEU A 4 -23.98 -18.73 -12.70
C LEU A 4 -23.38 -17.62 -11.84
N ILE A 5 -22.74 -18.04 -10.73
CA ILE A 5 -21.69 -17.25 -10.10
C ILE A 5 -20.52 -17.25 -11.09
N ASN A 6 -20.53 -16.30 -12.02
CA ASN A 6 -19.38 -16.00 -12.87
C ASN A 6 -18.36 -15.27 -12.01
N THR A 7 -17.70 -16.03 -11.12
CA THR A 7 -16.50 -15.62 -10.38
C THR A 7 -15.40 -15.46 -11.42
N THR A 8 -15.46 -14.33 -12.12
CA THR A 8 -14.28 -13.76 -12.73
C THR A 8 -13.35 -13.51 -11.55
N ILE A 9 -12.38 -14.38 -11.34
CA ILE A 9 -11.21 -14.06 -10.53
C ILE A 9 -10.59 -12.90 -11.29
N ALA A 10 -11.04 -11.68 -10.98
CA ALA A 10 -10.56 -10.48 -11.62
C ALA A 10 -9.10 -10.42 -11.23
N ASN A 11 -8.21 -10.81 -12.15
CA ASN A 11 -6.79 -10.64 -11.97
C ASN A 11 -6.60 -9.16 -11.65
N PRO A 12 -6.22 -8.80 -10.41
CA PRO A 12 -6.14 -7.40 -10.01
C PRO A 12 -5.21 -6.69 -10.98
N SER A 13 -5.54 -5.47 -11.36
CA SER A 13 -4.67 -4.72 -12.25
C SER A 13 -3.29 -4.59 -11.60
N PRO A 14 -2.20 -4.41 -12.37
CA PRO A 14 -0.89 -4.15 -11.79
C PRO A 14 -0.92 -3.01 -10.76
N MET A 15 -1.74 -1.98 -10.98
CA MET A 15 -1.95 -0.89 -10.04
C MET A 15 -2.59 -1.36 -8.73
N ASP A 16 -3.62 -2.21 -8.79
CA ASP A 16 -4.28 -2.73 -7.59
C ASP A 16 -3.32 -3.60 -6.76
N ARG A 17 -2.48 -4.39 -7.43
CA ARG A 17 -1.44 -5.20 -6.77
C ARG A 17 -0.39 -4.32 -6.11
N MET A 18 0.10 -3.29 -6.82
CA MET A 18 1.04 -2.33 -6.26
C MET A 18 0.46 -1.61 -5.05
N ALA A 19 -0.79 -1.14 -5.13
CA ALA A 19 -1.47 -0.49 -4.01
C ALA A 19 -1.63 -1.44 -2.81
N SER A 20 -1.97 -2.71 -3.05
CA SER A 20 -2.08 -3.72 -1.98
C SER A 20 -0.72 -3.97 -1.31
N SER A 21 0.33 -4.25 -2.09
CA SER A 21 1.67 -4.50 -1.55
C SER A 21 2.23 -3.28 -0.82
N SER A 22 1.88 -2.07 -1.26
CA SER A 22 2.26 -0.82 -0.58
C SER A 22 1.66 -0.74 0.82
N LYS A 23 0.37 -1.07 0.96
CA LYS A 23 -0.32 -1.09 2.26
C LYS A 23 0.28 -2.13 3.20
N ASP A 24 0.58 -3.32 2.69
CA ASP A 24 1.19 -4.39 3.49
C ASP A 24 2.57 -3.95 4.02
N TYR A 25 3.37 -3.30 3.17
CA TYR A 25 4.66 -2.73 3.57
C TYR A 25 4.51 -1.63 4.62
N MET A 26 3.57 -0.69 4.42
CA MET A 26 3.34 0.41 5.36
C MET A 26 2.94 -0.11 6.75
N ALA A 27 2.05 -1.10 6.79
CA ALA A 27 1.63 -1.73 8.05
C ALA A 27 2.78 -2.46 8.75
N ALA A 28 3.56 -3.27 8.01
CA ALA A 28 4.71 -3.99 8.58
C ALA A 28 5.78 -3.03 9.12
N LEU A 29 6.03 -1.92 8.41
CA LEU A 29 6.97 -0.91 8.89
C LEU A 29 6.45 -0.24 10.16
N GLU A 30 5.17 0.16 10.18
CA GLU A 30 4.53 0.79 11.35
C GLU A 30 4.63 -0.08 12.60
N GLU A 31 4.35 -1.39 12.48
CA GLU A 31 4.49 -2.35 13.57
C GLU A 31 5.95 -2.40 14.08
N TYR A 32 6.92 -2.52 13.17
CA TYR A 32 8.33 -2.60 13.51
C TYR A 32 8.86 -1.34 14.21
N VAL A 33 8.51 -0.16 13.69
CA VAL A 33 9.03 1.11 14.23
C VAL A 33 8.30 1.50 15.52
N SER A 34 7.02 1.15 15.67
CA SER A 34 6.26 1.37 16.91
C SER A 34 6.85 0.59 18.08
N ALA A 35 7.30 -0.65 17.85
CA ALA A 35 8.02 -1.43 18.85
C ALA A 35 9.35 -0.77 19.30
N LYS A 36 9.85 0.20 18.54
CA LYS A 36 11.07 0.98 18.83
C LYS A 36 10.79 2.39 19.33
N GLY A 37 9.53 2.73 19.60
CA GLY A 37 9.12 4.07 20.04
C GLY A 37 9.21 5.12 18.94
N LEU A 38 9.10 4.70 17.68
CA LEU A 38 9.09 5.57 16.50
C LEU A 38 7.74 5.46 15.78
N LYS A 39 7.38 6.49 15.01
CA LYS A 39 6.21 6.52 14.13
C LYS A 39 6.61 6.94 12.70
N PRO A 40 6.05 6.31 11.66
CA PRO A 40 6.31 6.72 10.28
C PRO A 40 5.38 7.86 9.87
N VAL A 41 5.94 8.92 9.27
CA VAL A 41 5.22 10.00 8.60
C VAL A 41 5.39 9.82 7.09
N TRP A 42 4.30 9.52 6.39
CA TRP A 42 4.32 9.14 4.97
C TRP A 42 4.15 10.35 4.04
N TYR A 43 4.95 10.37 2.97
CA TYR A 43 4.85 11.32 1.88
C TYR A 43 4.64 10.55 0.57
N SER A 44 3.59 10.95 -0.16
CA SER A 44 3.37 10.46 -1.52
C SER A 44 4.30 11.20 -2.48
N LEU A 45 4.99 10.46 -3.34
CA LEU A 45 5.79 11.01 -4.44
C LEU A 45 5.01 11.02 -5.76
N ALA A 46 3.68 10.89 -5.70
CA ALA A 46 2.85 10.96 -6.89
C ALA A 46 2.99 12.34 -7.53
N ASP A 47 3.68 12.39 -8.67
CA ASP A 47 3.60 13.49 -9.62
C ASP A 47 2.47 13.17 -10.61
N ASP A 48 1.64 14.15 -10.95
CA ASP A 48 0.45 13.97 -11.79
C ASP A 48 0.82 13.57 -13.23
N ALA A 49 2.09 13.76 -13.63
CA ALA A 49 2.54 13.63 -15.01
C ALA A 49 3.04 12.25 -15.42
N ASP A 50 3.49 11.39 -14.49
CA ASP A 50 4.11 10.11 -14.84
C ASP A 50 3.80 9.04 -13.79
N PHE A 51 3.70 7.79 -14.27
CA PHE A 51 3.37 6.56 -13.54
C PHE A 51 4.44 6.16 -12.49
N ASN A 52 4.91 7.10 -11.68
CA ASN A 52 5.86 6.91 -10.60
C ASN A 52 5.09 6.77 -9.28
N PHE A 53 4.62 5.57 -9.00
CA PHE A 53 4.02 5.24 -7.71
C PHE A 53 5.14 5.04 -6.68
N GLY A 54 5.47 6.11 -5.96
CA GLY A 54 6.51 6.10 -4.93
C GLY A 54 5.99 6.69 -3.61
N PHE A 55 6.44 6.14 -2.50
CA PHE A 55 6.19 6.66 -1.16
C PHE A 55 7.49 6.63 -0.38
N VAL A 56 7.71 7.68 0.40
CA VAL A 56 8.83 7.77 1.35
C VAL A 56 8.27 8.06 2.73
N CYS A 57 8.94 7.60 3.77
CA CYS A 57 8.60 7.97 5.14
C CYS A 57 9.77 8.61 5.88
N ARG A 58 9.43 9.54 6.76
CA ARG A 58 10.31 10.00 7.84
C ARG A 58 9.92 9.27 9.12
N LEU A 59 10.89 8.78 9.87
CA LEU A 59 10.66 8.21 11.20
C LEU A 59 10.84 9.30 12.25
N GLU A 60 9.85 9.43 13.13
CA GLU A 60 9.85 10.38 14.24
C GLU A 60 9.68 9.65 15.57
N PRO A 61 10.12 10.22 16.70
CA PRO A 61 9.71 9.72 18.01
C PRO A 61 8.17 9.67 18.14
N ALA A 62 7.65 8.57 18.69
CA ALA A 62 6.22 8.32 18.85
C ALA A 62 5.53 9.40 19.69
#